data_AF-A0A8T2MLL4-F1
#
_entry.id   AF-A0A8T2MLL4-F1
#
_cell.length_a   1.000
_cell.length_b   1.000
_cell.length_c   1.000
_cell.angle_alpha   90.00
_cell.angle_beta   90.00
_cell.angle_gamma   90.00
#
_symmetry.space_group_name_H-M   'P 1'
#
loop_
_entity.id
_entity.type
_entity.pdbx_description
1 polymer ?
#
loop_
_entity_poly.entity_id
_entity_poly.type
_entity_poly.pdbx_seq_one_letter_code
_entity_poly.pdbx_strand_id
1 'polypeptide(L)'
;MKALILVGGYGTRLRPLTLSVPKPLVEFANKPILLHQVEALVKLGIKISLSHEKEPLGTAGPLALARELLTDSAEPFFVLNSDYGVVVFEGETGRIHRFVEKPQVFVSNKINAGMYIFSPSILDRIQDPTAVIGQNCTIGPNVTLGAGVVLEDGVRISAARC
;
A
#
# COMPACT_ATOMS: atom_id res chain seq x y z
N MET A 1 -11.48 -0.36 15.67
CA MET A 1 -10.25 -0.38 14.85
C MET A 1 -10.24 -1.55 13.87
N LYS A 2 -9.82 -1.30 12.63
CA LYS A 2 -9.81 -2.27 11.52
C LYS A 2 -8.40 -2.57 11.03
N ALA A 3 -8.23 -3.69 10.35
CA ALA A 3 -7.01 -4.02 9.62
C ALA A 3 -7.33 -4.47 8.20
N LEU A 4 -6.55 -3.95 7.25
CA LEU A 4 -6.53 -4.36 5.85
C LEU A 4 -5.22 -5.11 5.59
N ILE A 5 -5.33 -6.36 5.12
CA ILE A 5 -4.16 -7.13 4.68
C ILE A 5 -4.09 -7.07 3.16
N LEU A 6 -3.00 -6.53 2.64
CA LEU A 6 -2.75 -6.47 1.21
C LEU A 6 -2.18 -7.80 0.74
N VAL A 7 -3.00 -8.53 -0.01
CA VAL A 7 -2.64 -9.82 -0.58
C VAL A 7 -2.54 -9.67 -2.09
N GLY A 8 -1.31 -9.65 -2.61
CA GLY A 8 -1.04 -9.48 -4.02
C GLY A 8 0.43 -9.71 -4.38
N GLY A 9 0.74 -9.57 -5.67
CA GLY A 9 2.08 -9.73 -6.23
C GLY A 9 2.51 -11.18 -6.51
N TYR A 10 3.29 -11.37 -7.57
CA TYR A 10 3.70 -12.69 -8.07
C TYR A 10 4.76 -13.40 -7.22
N GLY A 11 5.27 -12.77 -6.15
CA GLY A 11 6.23 -13.39 -5.23
C GLY A 11 7.49 -13.93 -5.91
N THR A 12 7.96 -13.33 -7.00
CA THR A 12 8.97 -13.92 -7.91
C THR A 12 10.30 -14.31 -7.24
N ARG A 13 10.68 -13.61 -6.16
CA ARG A 13 11.89 -13.90 -5.36
C ARG A 13 11.82 -15.19 -4.55
N LEU A 14 10.62 -15.71 -4.29
CA LEU A 14 10.41 -16.96 -3.56
C LEU A 14 10.15 -18.14 -4.50
N ARG A 15 10.34 -17.97 -5.81
CA ARG A 15 10.29 -19.10 -6.74
C ARG A 15 11.40 -20.10 -6.38
N PRO A 16 11.13 -21.42 -6.44
CA PRO A 16 9.97 -22.04 -7.10
C PRO A 16 8.69 -22.12 -6.24
N LEU A 17 8.72 -21.79 -4.95
CA LEU A 17 7.57 -21.94 -4.05
C LEU A 17 6.33 -21.19 -4.53
N THR A 18 6.54 -20.00 -5.11
CA THR A 18 5.47 -19.12 -5.59
C THR A 18 5.02 -19.39 -7.03
N LEU A 19 5.46 -20.51 -7.65
CA LEU A 19 4.95 -20.93 -8.96
C LEU A 19 3.57 -21.56 -8.87
N SER A 20 3.31 -22.31 -7.79
CA SER A 20 2.05 -23.02 -7.56
C SER A 20 1.24 -22.48 -6.39
N VAL A 21 1.88 -21.75 -5.46
CA VAL A 21 1.25 -21.25 -4.23
C VAL A 21 1.41 -19.72 -4.13
N PRO A 22 0.35 -18.95 -3.85
CA PRO A 22 0.48 -17.52 -3.60
C PRO A 22 1.44 -17.23 -2.44
N LYS A 23 2.25 -16.18 -2.55
CA LYS A 23 3.22 -15.77 -1.50
C LYS A 23 2.65 -15.77 -0.06
N PRO A 24 1.43 -15.26 0.21
CA PRO A 24 0.88 -15.26 1.57
C PRO A 24 0.60 -16.66 2.14
N LEU A 25 0.42 -17.66 1.28
CA LEU A 25 0.15 -19.05 1.66
C LEU A 25 1.42 -19.91 1.75
N VAL A 26 2.58 -19.37 1.37
CA VAL A 26 3.86 -20.05 1.59
C VAL A 26 4.05 -20.27 3.10
N GLU A 27 4.45 -21.48 3.46
CA GLU A 27 4.67 -21.85 4.85
C GLU A 27 6.00 -21.29 5.38
N PHE A 28 5.94 -20.69 6.56
CA PHE A 28 7.08 -20.27 7.35
C PHE A 28 6.87 -20.74 8.80
N ALA A 29 7.82 -21.53 9.30
CA ALA A 29 7.72 -22.19 10.60
C ALA A 29 6.42 -23.03 10.73
N ASN A 30 6.17 -23.91 9.75
CA ASN A 30 5.01 -24.82 9.68
C ASN A 30 3.64 -24.12 9.68
N LYS A 31 3.59 -22.86 9.24
CA LYS A 31 2.38 -22.05 9.21
C LYS A 31 2.41 -21.08 8.02
N PRO A 32 1.30 -20.89 7.28
CA PRO A 32 1.25 -19.88 6.23
C PRO A 32 1.65 -18.49 6.74
N ILE A 33 2.45 -17.74 5.98
CA ILE A 33 2.90 -16.39 6.34
C ILE A 33 1.72 -15.49 6.75
N LEU A 34 0.61 -15.55 5.99
CA LEU A 34 -0.60 -14.78 6.27
C LEU A 34 -1.21 -15.11 7.65
N LEU A 35 -1.12 -16.37 8.09
CA LEU A 35 -1.76 -16.80 9.33
C LEU A 35 -1.08 -16.19 10.56
N HIS A 36 0.22 -15.90 10.49
CA HIS A 36 0.92 -15.17 11.56
C HIS A 36 0.34 -13.75 11.76
N GLN A 37 0.01 -13.05 10.67
CA GLN A 37 -0.59 -11.72 10.72
C GLN A 37 -2.04 -11.79 11.24
N VAL A 38 -2.83 -12.73 10.72
CA VAL A 38 -4.22 -12.93 11.13
C VAL A 38 -4.32 -13.25 12.62
N GLU A 39 -3.53 -14.19 13.13
CA GLU A 39 -3.55 -14.55 14.56
C GLU A 39 -3.15 -13.40 15.48
N ALA A 40 -2.16 -12.59 15.06
CA ALA A 40 -1.77 -11.40 15.82
C ALA A 40 -2.92 -10.38 15.92
N LEU A 41 -3.63 -10.14 14.82
CA LEU A 41 -4.78 -9.22 14.78
C LEU A 41 -5.98 -9.76 15.57
N VAL A 42 -6.28 -11.06 15.47
CA VAL A 42 -7.37 -11.70 16.22
C VAL A 42 -7.12 -11.64 17.72
N LYS A 43 -5.88 -11.86 18.18
CA LYS A 43 -5.51 -11.71 19.60
C LYS A 43 -5.75 -10.30 20.15
N LEU A 44 -5.71 -9.29 19.29
CA LEU A 44 -5.98 -7.90 19.63
C LEU A 44 -7.47 -7.51 19.45
N GLY A 45 -8.34 -8.44 19.04
CA GLY A 45 -9.76 -8.16 18.79
C GLY A 45 -10.01 -7.27 17.57
N ILE A 46 -9.05 -7.18 16.64
CA ILE A 46 -9.16 -6.30 15.47
C ILE A 46 -9.99 -6.98 14.38
N LYS A 47 -10.97 -6.25 13.83
CA LYS A 47 -11.76 -6.72 12.67
C LYS A 47 -10.88 -6.70 11.41
N ILE A 48 -10.77 -7.85 10.76
CA ILE A 48 -9.95 -8.05 9.57
C ILE A 48 -10.83 -7.91 8.32
N SER A 49 -10.33 -7.19 7.32
CA SER A 49 -10.91 -7.10 5.99
C SER A 49 -9.87 -7.46 4.94
N LEU A 50 -10.31 -8.15 3.88
CA LEU A 50 -9.46 -8.57 2.77
C LEU A 50 -9.90 -7.81 1.52
N SER A 51 -8.96 -7.17 0.85
CA SER A 51 -9.16 -6.57 -0.47
C SER A 51 -8.48 -7.47 -1.49
N HIS A 52 -9.26 -8.01 -2.43
CA HIS A 52 -8.76 -8.87 -3.48
C HIS A 52 -8.64 -8.09 -4.78
N GLU A 53 -7.42 -7.96 -5.25
CA GLU A 53 -7.09 -7.33 -6.52
C GLU A 53 -7.03 -8.39 -7.63
N LYS A 54 -7.91 -8.27 -8.63
CA LYS A 54 -7.96 -9.21 -9.77
C LYS A 54 -6.79 -9.00 -10.76
N GLU A 55 -6.34 -7.76 -10.91
CA GLU A 55 -5.26 -7.36 -11.82
C GLU A 55 -4.28 -6.41 -11.12
N PRO A 56 -2.96 -6.49 -11.33
CA PRO A 56 -2.00 -5.69 -10.58
C PRO A 56 -2.11 -4.18 -10.89
N LEU A 57 -2.57 -3.38 -9.94
CA LEU A 57 -2.64 -1.91 -9.99
C LEU A 57 -1.55 -1.24 -9.11
N GLY A 58 -0.57 -2.02 -8.65
CA GLY A 58 0.48 -1.57 -7.73
C GLY A 58 0.01 -1.47 -6.27
N THR A 59 0.87 -1.03 -5.35
CA THR A 59 0.58 -1.08 -3.90
C THR A 59 -0.59 -0.19 -3.47
N ALA A 60 -0.85 0.90 -4.20
CA ALA A 60 -1.97 1.80 -3.91
C ALA A 60 -3.32 1.25 -4.41
N GLY A 61 -3.32 0.33 -5.37
CA GLY A 61 -4.52 -0.26 -5.97
C GLY A 61 -5.41 -0.98 -4.95
N PRO A 62 -4.88 -1.96 -4.19
CA PRO A 62 -5.63 -2.65 -3.16
C PRO A 62 -6.22 -1.71 -2.08
N LEU A 63 -5.53 -0.61 -1.78
CA LEU A 63 -5.99 0.40 -0.84
C LEU A 63 -7.11 1.27 -1.43
N ALA A 64 -7.03 1.62 -2.72
CA ALA A 64 -8.11 2.28 -3.45
C ALA A 64 -9.37 1.40 -3.53
N LEU A 65 -9.22 0.11 -3.85
CA LEU A 65 -10.31 -0.87 -3.88
C LEU A 65 -10.94 -1.07 -2.49
N ALA A 66 -10.14 -0.93 -1.43
CA ALA A 66 -10.61 -1.04 -0.05
C ALA A 66 -11.24 0.25 0.48
N ARG A 67 -11.38 1.32 -0.32
CA ARG A 67 -11.91 2.62 0.14
C ARG A 67 -13.25 2.45 0.86
N GLU A 68 -14.20 1.72 0.27
CA GLU A 68 -15.54 1.48 0.86
C GLU A 68 -15.47 0.75 2.21
N LEU A 69 -14.47 -0.12 2.41
CA LEU A 69 -14.27 -0.88 3.65
C LEU A 69 -13.66 -0.03 4.77
N LEU A 70 -13.05 1.11 4.41
CA LEU A 70 -12.24 1.95 5.28
C LEU A 70 -12.89 3.31 5.58
N THR A 71 -13.87 3.76 4.79
CA THR A 71 -14.52 5.08 4.92
C THR A 71 -15.75 5.10 5.84
N ASP A 72 -16.23 3.95 6.32
CA ASP A 72 -17.36 3.86 7.25
C ASP A 72 -17.02 4.32 8.68
N SER A 73 -15.76 4.68 8.97
CA SER A 73 -15.30 5.15 10.27
C SER A 73 -14.17 6.16 10.13
N ALA A 74 -14.12 7.12 11.05
CA ALA A 74 -13.00 8.06 11.19
C ALA A 74 -11.78 7.44 11.92
N GLU A 75 -11.92 6.22 12.47
CA GLU A 75 -10.85 5.56 13.20
C GLU A 75 -9.66 5.18 12.30
N PRO A 76 -8.42 5.30 12.79
CA PRO A 76 -7.26 4.77 12.09
C PRO A 76 -7.37 3.25 11.87
N PHE A 77 -6.72 2.77 10.82
CA PHE A 77 -6.70 1.35 10.48
C PHE A 77 -5.27 0.87 10.17
N PHE A 78 -5.04 -0.42 10.41
CA PHE A 78 -3.79 -1.07 10.05
C PHE A 78 -3.77 -1.45 8.57
N VAL A 79 -2.62 -1.27 7.92
CA VAL A 79 -2.33 -1.85 6.60
C VAL A 79 -1.09 -2.70 6.71
N LEU A 80 -1.19 -3.95 6.24
CA LEU A 80 -0.10 -4.92 6.25
C LEU A 80 0.26 -5.28 4.81
N ASN A 81 1.53 -5.11 4.46
CA ASN A 81 2.13 -5.52 3.18
C ASN A 81 3.32 -6.47 3.47
N SER A 82 3.62 -7.33 2.50
CA SER A 82 4.70 -8.30 2.54
C SER A 82 5.99 -7.82 1.83
N ASP A 83 6.03 -6.57 1.36
CA ASP A 83 7.21 -5.98 0.74
C ASP A 83 8.14 -5.32 1.76
N TYR A 84 9.43 -5.33 1.43
CA TYR A 84 10.50 -4.82 2.28
C TYR A 84 11.27 -3.70 1.59
N GLY A 85 11.70 -2.72 2.38
CA GLY A 85 12.54 -1.59 1.98
C GLY A 85 13.37 -1.10 3.16
N VAL A 86 14.16 -0.05 2.96
CA VAL A 86 14.95 0.59 4.03
C VAL A 86 14.41 1.99 4.26
N VAL A 87 14.34 2.39 5.53
CA VAL A 87 13.90 3.74 5.93
C VAL A 87 15.07 4.57 6.43
N VAL A 88 15.08 5.83 5.99
CA VAL A 88 15.98 6.86 6.49
C VAL A 88 15.16 7.80 7.36
N PHE A 89 15.59 8.01 8.60
CA PHE A 89 14.93 8.90 9.54
C PHE A 89 15.61 10.27 9.58
N GLU A 90 14.82 11.32 9.85
CA GLU A 90 15.33 12.64 10.23
C GLU A 90 15.70 12.62 11.71
N GLY A 91 17.01 12.67 12.00
CA GLY A 91 17.60 12.94 13.32
C GLY A 91 16.79 12.42 14.52
N GLU A 92 16.52 13.31 15.47
CA GLU A 92 15.86 13.00 16.74
C GLU A 92 14.32 12.92 16.65
N THR A 93 13.70 13.40 15.57
CA THR A 93 12.23 13.53 15.50
C THR A 93 11.53 12.19 15.25
N GLY A 94 12.27 11.17 14.80
CA GLY A 94 11.70 9.89 14.38
C GLY A 94 10.85 9.98 13.11
N ARG A 95 10.83 11.13 12.43
CA ARG A 95 10.15 11.30 11.15
C ARG A 95 10.90 10.56 10.05
N ILE A 96 10.18 9.88 9.16
CA ILE A 96 10.81 9.26 7.98
C ILE A 96 11.16 10.36 6.98
N HIS A 97 12.44 10.50 6.66
CA HIS A 97 12.95 11.38 5.61
C HIS A 97 12.64 10.79 4.22
N ARG A 98 12.94 9.51 4.01
CA ARG A 98 12.64 8.79 2.76
C ARG A 98 12.61 7.28 2.92
N PHE A 99 11.85 6.64 2.02
CA PHE A 99 11.89 5.21 1.77
C PHE A 99 12.86 4.92 0.63
N VAL A 100 13.70 3.89 0.78
CA VAL A 100 14.54 3.37 -0.29
C VAL A 100 14.18 1.91 -0.51
N GLU A 101 13.53 1.63 -1.64
CA GLU A 101 13.15 0.28 -2.02
C GLU A 101 14.37 -0.44 -2.63
N LYS A 102 14.69 -1.64 -2.14
CA LYS A 102 15.77 -2.51 -2.67
C LYS A 102 17.11 -1.77 -2.88
N PRO A 103 17.70 -1.17 -1.82
CA PRO A 103 18.93 -0.41 -1.96
C PRO A 103 20.07 -1.31 -2.47
N GLN A 104 20.78 -0.85 -3.51
CA GLN A 104 21.95 -1.54 -4.07
C GLN A 104 23.25 -1.24 -3.29
N VAL A 105 23.23 -0.16 -2.51
CA VAL A 105 24.31 0.26 -1.63
C VAL A 105 23.76 0.40 -0.22
N PHE A 106 24.63 0.35 0.78
CA PHE A 106 24.19 0.54 2.17
C PHE A 106 23.52 1.92 2.35
N VAL A 107 22.35 1.93 3.00
CA VAL A 107 21.57 3.16 3.28
C VAL A 107 21.30 3.33 4.77
N SER A 108 20.80 2.29 5.44
CA SER A 108 20.41 2.32 6.86
C SER A 108 20.20 0.89 7.37
N ASN A 109 20.33 0.70 8.68
CA ASN A 109 20.06 -0.57 9.37
C ASN A 109 18.57 -0.74 9.78
N LYS A 110 17.69 0.18 9.35
CA LYS A 110 16.27 0.16 9.68
C LYS A 110 15.46 -0.30 8.47
N ILE A 111 14.85 -1.47 8.58
CA ILE A 111 13.97 -2.02 7.55
C ILE A 111 12.54 -1.54 7.72
N ASN A 112 11.86 -1.33 6.61
CA ASN A 112 10.41 -1.23 6.57
C ASN A 112 9.82 -2.63 6.72
N ALA A 113 9.12 -2.85 7.84
CA ALA A 113 8.49 -4.13 8.16
C ALA A 113 7.15 -4.37 7.43
N GLY A 114 6.68 -3.40 6.65
CA GLY A 114 5.43 -3.53 5.89
C GLY A 114 4.17 -3.43 6.77
N MET A 115 4.25 -2.82 7.95
CA MET A 115 3.10 -2.54 8.82
C MET A 115 2.92 -1.04 8.97
N TYR A 116 1.70 -0.57 8.70
CA TYR A 116 1.35 0.85 8.71
C TYR A 116 0.06 1.08 9.49
N ILE A 117 -0.07 2.28 10.06
CA ILE A 117 -1.32 2.79 10.61
C ILE A 117 -1.66 4.05 9.81
N PHE A 118 -2.83 4.08 9.19
CA PHE A 118 -3.29 5.23 8.43
C PHE A 118 -4.56 5.80 9.00
N SER A 119 -4.71 7.13 8.91
CA SER A 119 -6.01 7.77 9.03
C SER A 119 -6.78 7.65 7.70
N PRO A 120 -8.13 7.66 7.73
CA PRO A 120 -8.94 7.63 6.50
C PRO A 120 -8.57 8.67 5.44
N SER A 121 -8.06 9.85 5.85
CA SER A 121 -7.58 10.91 4.94
C SER A 121 -6.42 10.50 4.01
N ILE A 122 -5.79 9.33 4.22
CA ILE A 122 -4.81 8.81 3.26
C ILE A 122 -5.46 8.51 1.91
N LEU A 123 -6.74 8.14 1.92
CA LEU A 123 -7.49 7.74 0.72
C LEU A 123 -7.69 8.91 -0.24
N ASP A 124 -7.75 10.14 0.29
CA ASP A 124 -7.86 11.38 -0.52
C ASP A 124 -6.55 11.69 -1.26
N ARG A 125 -5.44 11.09 -0.86
CA ARG A 125 -4.14 11.23 -1.53
C ARG A 125 -3.91 10.17 -2.61
N ILE A 126 -4.82 9.22 -2.75
CA ILE A 126 -4.72 8.14 -3.73
C ILE A 126 -5.51 8.52 -4.98
N GLN A 127 -4.85 8.42 -6.13
CA GLN A 127 -5.44 8.63 -7.44
C GLN A 127 -6.64 7.70 -7.64
N ASP A 128 -7.80 8.26 -8.00
CA ASP A 128 -8.98 7.44 -8.27
C ASP A 128 -8.73 6.55 -9.51
N PRO A 129 -9.04 5.25 -9.46
CA PRO A 129 -8.78 4.33 -10.57
C PRO A 129 -9.63 4.63 -11.81
N THR A 130 -10.72 5.38 -11.67
CA THR A 130 -11.57 5.79 -12.80
C THR A 130 -11.05 7.05 -13.51
N ALA A 131 -10.02 7.71 -12.98
CA ALA A 131 -9.47 8.90 -13.60
C ALA A 131 -8.70 8.54 -14.89
N VAL A 132 -8.93 9.33 -15.94
CA VAL A 132 -8.31 9.13 -17.26
C VAL A 132 -7.38 10.30 -17.57
N ILE A 133 -6.18 9.99 -18.05
CA ILE A 133 -5.13 10.97 -18.38
C ILE A 133 -4.76 10.82 -19.86
N GLY A 134 -4.97 11.88 -20.66
CA GLY A 134 -4.58 11.93 -22.08
C GLY A 134 -3.06 11.90 -22.32
N GLN A 135 -2.64 11.66 -23.56
CA GLN A 135 -1.25 11.32 -23.92
C GLN A 135 -0.23 12.47 -23.69
N ASN A 136 -0.71 13.72 -23.56
CA ASN A 136 0.13 14.92 -23.40
C ASN A 136 -0.16 15.70 -22.11
N CYS A 137 -0.68 15.04 -21.08
CA CYS A 137 -0.92 15.68 -19.80
C CYS A 137 0.35 15.77 -18.94
N THR A 138 0.56 16.89 -18.24
CA THR A 138 1.57 16.97 -17.16
C THR A 138 0.88 17.15 -15.82
N ILE A 139 1.15 16.22 -14.90
CA ILE A 139 0.67 16.27 -13.52
C ILE A 139 1.85 16.66 -12.62
N GLY A 140 1.76 17.85 -12.03
CA GLY A 140 2.72 18.33 -11.04
C GLY A 140 2.61 17.58 -9.70
N PRO A 141 3.58 17.77 -8.79
CA PRO A 141 3.55 17.13 -7.48
C PRO A 141 2.31 17.52 -6.67
N ASN A 142 1.82 16.60 -5.83
CA ASN A 142 0.68 16.77 -4.94
C ASN A 142 -0.68 16.98 -5.64
N VAL A 143 -0.83 16.50 -6.87
CA VAL A 143 -2.12 16.48 -7.57
C VAL A 143 -2.75 15.09 -7.42
N THR A 144 -4.02 15.06 -7.00
CA THR A 144 -4.86 13.86 -6.98
C THR A 144 -6.11 14.14 -7.81
N LEU A 145 -6.44 13.25 -8.75
CA LEU A 145 -7.67 13.33 -9.52
C LEU A 145 -8.73 12.45 -8.87
N GLY A 146 -9.93 13.01 -8.68
CA GLY A 146 -11.08 12.29 -8.12
C GLY A 146 -11.76 11.37 -9.13
N ALA A 147 -12.83 10.71 -8.67
CA ALA A 147 -13.62 9.80 -9.50
C ALA A 147 -14.20 10.51 -10.73
N GLY A 148 -14.13 9.86 -11.90
CA GLY A 148 -14.68 10.34 -13.16
C GLY A 148 -13.95 11.54 -13.77
N VAL A 149 -12.81 11.98 -13.22
CA VAL A 149 -12.02 13.06 -13.80
C VAL A 149 -11.36 12.58 -15.10
N VAL A 150 -11.59 13.33 -16.18
CA VAL A 150 -10.95 13.11 -17.48
C VAL A 150 -10.09 14.31 -17.83
N LEU A 151 -8.79 14.10 -18.02
CA LEU A 151 -7.87 15.10 -18.53
C LEU A 151 -7.67 14.88 -20.03
N GLU A 152 -8.07 15.87 -20.83
CA GLU A 152 -7.84 15.86 -22.28
C GLU A 152 -6.41 16.28 -22.64
N ASP A 153 -6.03 16.01 -23.89
CA ASP A 153 -4.67 16.25 -24.36
C ASP A 153 -4.24 17.72 -24.21
N GLY A 154 -3.03 17.92 -23.65
CA GLY A 154 -2.44 19.25 -23.46
C GLY A 154 -2.73 19.89 -22.10
N VAL A 155 -3.50 19.23 -21.22
CA VAL A 155 -3.78 19.74 -19.87
C VAL A 155 -2.53 19.74 -19.00
N ARG A 156 -2.25 20.87 -18.36
CA ARG A 156 -1.15 21.04 -17.40
C ARG A 156 -1.70 21.48 -16.05
N ILE A 157 -1.54 20.65 -15.03
CA ILE A 157 -1.95 20.96 -13.65
C ILE A 157 -0.70 20.96 -12.79
N SER A 158 -0.43 22.08 -12.12
CA SER A 158 0.68 22.21 -11.18
C SER A 158 0.18 22.67 -9.82
N ALA A 159 0.38 21.84 -8.79
CA ALA A 159 0.09 22.13 -7.38
C ALA A 159 -1.38 22.38 -7.03
N ALA A 160 -2.23 21.36 -7.19
CA ALA A 160 -3.54 21.34 -6.56
C ALA A 160 -3.38 21.22 -5.04
N ARG A 161 -4.08 22.05 -4.26
CA ARG A 161 -4.14 21.94 -2.79
C ARG A 161 -5.57 21.59 -2.43
N CYS A 162 -5.75 20.47 -1.74
CA CYS A 162 -7.00 20.09 -1.10
C CYS A 162 -7.16 20.85 0.22
#